data_AF-A0A954SQG5-F1
#
_entry.id   AF-A0A954SQG5-F1
#
_cell.length_a   1.000
_cell.length_b   1.000
_cell.length_c   1.000
_cell.angle_alpha   90.00
_cell.angle_beta   90.00
_cell.angle_gamma   90.00
#
_symmetry.space_group_name_H-M   'P 1'
#
loop_
_entity.id
_entity.type
_entity.pdbx_description
1 polymer ?
#
loop_
_entity_poly.entity_id
_entity_poly.type
_entity_poly.pdbx_seq_one_letter_code
_entity_poly.pdbx_strand_id
1 'polypeptide(L)'
;DKVTLRMNALVTYLIKDARRAVSASSDVRQSLYREVQLALRAVVGARELDSFLTGKDDVAQELAQNVRGQANALGLEVLSIGIKDVILPGDMKDLMNKVTEAKKAAEANLISRREETAAMRSQANTAKLLADNPTLMRLRELEVLEKIGAAGKLNIVLGEKGLADRVVNLL
;
A
#
# COMPACT_ATOMS: atom_id res chain seq x y z
N ASP A 1 11.48 18.70 4.38
CA ASP A 1 12.73 17.94 4.16
C ASP A 1 13.76 18.71 3.35
N LYS A 2 15.05 18.62 3.69
CA LYS A 2 16.17 19.23 2.94
C LYS A 2 16.49 18.46 1.65
N VAL A 3 15.47 18.11 0.87
CA VAL A 3 15.60 17.30 -0.35
C VAL A 3 15.56 18.22 -1.56
N THR A 4 16.59 18.14 -2.40
CA THR A 4 16.57 18.79 -3.71
C THR A 4 15.73 17.94 -4.65
N LEU A 5 14.83 18.57 -5.40
CA LEU A 5 13.97 17.88 -6.37
C LEU A 5 13.73 18.80 -7.58
N ARG A 6 13.54 18.19 -8.75
CA ARG A 6 13.18 18.90 -9.98
C ARG A 6 11.78 18.48 -10.39
N MET A 7 10.94 19.43 -10.74
CA MET A 7 9.55 19.17 -11.08
C MET A 7 9.16 19.82 -12.39
N ASN A 8 8.30 19.13 -13.12
CA ASN A 8 7.66 19.64 -14.33
C ASN A 8 6.16 19.75 -14.06
N ALA A 9 5.61 20.94 -14.27
CA ALA A 9 4.18 21.20 -14.19
C ALA A 9 3.68 21.75 -15.52
N LEU A 10 2.41 21.47 -15.82
CA LEU A 10 1.69 21.97 -16.98
C LEU A 10 0.55 22.84 -16.50
N VAL A 11 0.38 23.99 -17.13
CA VAL A 11 -0.69 24.93 -16.83
C VAL A 11 -1.39 25.27 -18.14
N THR A 12 -2.69 25.01 -18.18
CA THR A 12 -3.55 25.39 -19.29
C THR A 12 -4.38 26.59 -18.85
N TYR A 13 -4.29 27.68 -19.60
CA TYR A 13 -4.99 28.93 -19.33
C TYR A 13 -5.54 29.53 -20.62
N LEU A 14 -6.57 30.36 -20.47
CA LEU A 14 -7.11 31.20 -21.54
C LEU A 14 -6.98 32.68 -21.16
N ILE A 15 -6.86 33.54 -22.16
CA ILE A 15 -6.90 34.98 -21.95
C ILE A 15 -8.37 35.39 -21.92
N LYS A 16 -8.84 35.84 -20.76
CA LYS A 16 -10.23 36.30 -20.58
C LYS A 16 -10.37 37.79 -20.84
N ASP A 17 -9.39 38.57 -20.39
CA ASP A 17 -9.34 40.02 -20.57
C ASP A 17 -7.99 40.42 -21.16
N ALA A 18 -7.97 40.62 -22.49
CA ALA A 18 -6.78 41.00 -23.22
C ALA A 18 -6.24 42.39 -22.81
N ARG A 19 -7.13 43.32 -22.41
CA ARG A 19 -6.72 44.66 -21.98
C ARG A 19 -5.99 44.58 -20.65
N ARG A 20 -6.54 43.86 -19.68
CA ARG A 20 -5.86 43.61 -18.40
C ARG A 20 -4.54 42.89 -18.59
N ALA A 21 -4.52 41.82 -19.39
CA ALA A 21 -3.31 41.07 -19.69
C ALA A 21 -2.18 42.01 -20.18
N VAL A 22 -2.43 42.83 -21.19
CA VAL A 22 -1.39 43.73 -21.73
C VAL A 22 -1.02 44.86 -20.76
N SER A 23 -1.97 45.35 -19.96
CA SER A 23 -1.73 46.47 -19.03
C SER A 23 -1.06 46.08 -17.72
N ALA A 24 -1.28 44.86 -17.23
CA ALA A 24 -0.83 44.41 -15.92
C ALA A 24 0.63 43.94 -15.93
N SER A 25 1.13 43.43 -17.05
CA SER A 25 2.52 42.97 -17.17
C SER A 25 3.03 43.10 -18.60
N SER A 26 4.33 43.36 -18.75
CA SER A 26 5.03 43.35 -20.04
C SER A 26 5.04 41.97 -20.70
N ASP A 27 5.11 40.90 -19.90
CA ASP A 27 4.97 39.52 -20.37
C ASP A 27 4.13 38.71 -19.37
N VAL A 28 2.85 38.60 -19.67
CA VAL A 28 1.85 37.88 -18.87
C VAL A 28 2.21 36.41 -18.72
N ARG A 29 2.83 35.78 -19.72
CA ARG A 29 3.22 34.37 -19.65
C ARG A 29 4.36 34.18 -18.67
N GLN A 30 5.34 35.07 -18.70
CA GLN A 30 6.45 35.03 -17.75
C GLN A 30 6.00 35.36 -16.32
N SER A 31 5.08 36.31 -16.15
CA SER A 31 4.45 36.59 -14.85
C SER A 31 3.73 35.36 -14.31
N LEU A 32 2.86 34.74 -15.11
CA LEU A 32 2.15 33.52 -14.71
C LEU A 32 3.14 32.40 -14.36
N TYR A 33 4.20 32.22 -15.13
CA TYR A 33 5.23 31.21 -14.86
C TYR A 33 5.88 31.41 -13.48
N ARG A 34 6.22 32.65 -13.11
CA ARG A 34 6.82 32.97 -11.80
C ARG A 34 5.84 32.73 -10.65
N GLU A 35 4.58 33.14 -10.82
CA GLU A 35 3.52 32.93 -9.81
C GLU A 35 3.29 31.43 -9.55
N VAL A 36 3.18 30.64 -10.62
CA VAL A 36 3.05 29.18 -10.51
C VAL A 36 4.27 28.57 -9.84
N GLN A 37 5.48 29.02 -10.20
CA GLN A 37 6.72 28.52 -9.60
C GLN A 37 6.79 28.81 -8.10
N LEU A 38 6.37 30.01 -7.67
CA LEU A 38 6.34 30.40 -6.26
C LEU A 38 5.29 29.59 -5.49
N ALA A 39 4.09 29.46 -6.04
CA ALA A 39 3.01 28.68 -5.44
C ALA A 39 3.38 27.19 -5.32
N LEU A 40 3.98 26.60 -6.36
CA LEU A 40 4.46 25.22 -6.33
C LEU A 40 5.52 25.02 -5.25
N ARG A 41 6.45 25.97 -5.10
CA ARG A 41 7.49 25.93 -4.07
C ARG A 41 6.91 26.00 -2.66
N ALA A 42 5.87 26.82 -2.44
CA ALA A 42 5.19 26.93 -1.16
C ALA A 42 4.49 25.61 -0.79
N VAL A 43 3.74 25.02 -1.72
CA VAL A 43 2.98 23.78 -1.46
C VAL A 43 3.93 22.59 -1.22
N VAL A 44 5.00 22.48 -1.99
CA VAL A 44 6.01 21.42 -1.79
C VAL A 44 6.80 21.64 -0.50
N GLY A 45 7.07 22.89 -0.12
CA GLY A 45 7.77 23.21 1.12
C GLY A 45 6.99 22.90 2.39
N ALA A 46 5.65 22.93 2.31
CA ALA A 46 4.76 22.68 3.44
C ALA A 46 4.40 21.21 3.67
N ARG A 47 4.66 20.33 2.69
CA ARG A 47 4.29 18.90 2.72
C ARG A 47 5.52 18.00 2.77
N GLU A 48 5.35 16.83 3.36
CA GLU A 48 6.32 15.75 3.24
C GLU A 48 6.30 15.18 1.82
N LEU A 49 7.48 14.78 1.33
CA LEU A 49 7.64 14.27 -0.03
C LEU A 49 6.76 13.04 -0.31
N ASP A 50 6.58 12.16 0.67
CA ASP A 50 5.79 10.92 0.53
C ASP A 50 4.29 11.20 0.32
N SER A 51 3.76 12.17 1.07
CA SER A 51 2.37 12.64 0.92
C SER A 51 2.17 13.27 -0.46
N PHE A 52 3.12 14.08 -0.91
CA PHE A 52 3.08 14.70 -2.22
C PHE A 52 3.10 13.66 -3.37
N LEU A 53 3.91 12.60 -3.25
CA LEU A 53 4.01 11.56 -4.28
C LEU A 53 2.73 10.73 -4.40
N THR A 54 2.02 10.54 -3.29
CA THR A 54 0.78 9.75 -3.22
C THR A 54 -0.45 10.56 -3.63
N GLY A 55 -0.51 11.85 -3.31
CA GLY A 55 -1.67 12.73 -3.54
C GLY A 55 -1.44 13.81 -4.60
N LYS A 56 -1.01 13.43 -5.81
CA LYS A 56 -0.70 14.41 -6.88
C LYS A 56 -1.89 15.27 -7.29
N ASP A 57 -3.09 14.69 -7.33
CA ASP A 57 -4.31 15.38 -7.75
C ASP A 57 -4.75 16.42 -6.73
N ASP A 58 -4.66 16.10 -5.44
CA ASP A 58 -4.96 17.04 -4.34
C ASP A 58 -4.03 18.25 -4.39
N VAL A 59 -2.73 18.00 -4.63
CA VAL A 59 -1.74 19.08 -4.75
C VAL A 59 -1.99 19.93 -5.99
N ALA A 60 -2.38 19.32 -7.12
CA ALA A 60 -2.73 20.04 -8.32
C ALA A 60 -3.97 20.94 -8.11
N GLN A 61 -4.96 20.44 -7.37
CA GLN A 61 -6.17 21.19 -7.04
C GLN A 61 -5.87 22.37 -6.09
N GLU A 62 -5.06 22.16 -5.06
CA GLU A 62 -4.62 23.22 -4.15
C GLU A 62 -3.82 24.30 -4.90
N LEU A 63 -2.89 23.88 -5.76
CA LEU A 63 -2.10 24.79 -6.60
C LEU A 63 -3.00 25.60 -7.54
N ALA A 64 -4.02 24.98 -8.14
CA ALA A 64 -4.97 25.68 -8.98
C ALA A 64 -5.77 26.74 -8.21
N GLN A 65 -6.17 26.45 -6.97
CA GLN A 65 -6.86 27.43 -6.12
C GLN A 65 -5.97 28.63 -5.79
N ASN A 66 -4.71 28.37 -5.41
CA ASN A 66 -3.75 29.42 -5.06
C ASN A 66 -3.39 30.31 -6.25
N VAL A 67 -3.22 29.73 -7.45
CA VAL A 67 -2.82 30.48 -8.65
C VAL A 67 -4.01 31.21 -9.29
N ARG A 68 -5.25 30.72 -9.17
CA ARG A 68 -6.45 31.34 -9.78
C ARG A 68 -6.61 32.81 -9.40
N GLY A 69 -6.37 33.16 -8.13
CA GLY A 69 -6.47 34.55 -7.66
C GLY A 69 -5.53 35.48 -8.41
N GLN A 70 -4.26 35.09 -8.52
CA GLN A 70 -3.23 35.87 -9.22
C GLN A 70 -3.43 35.87 -10.74
N ALA A 71 -3.80 34.73 -11.33
CA ALA A 71 -4.08 34.62 -12.75
C ALA A 71 -5.23 35.55 -13.18
N ASN A 72 -6.29 35.63 -12.38
CA ASN A 72 -7.41 36.54 -12.65
C ASN A 72 -6.98 38.02 -12.59
N ALA A 73 -6.06 38.37 -11.69
CA ALA A 73 -5.50 39.73 -11.62
C ALA A 73 -4.69 40.08 -12.89
N LEU A 74 -4.09 39.08 -13.54
CA LEU A 74 -3.40 39.19 -14.83
C LEU A 74 -4.35 39.10 -16.04
N GLY A 75 -5.67 39.00 -15.84
CA GLY A 75 -6.64 38.85 -16.94
C GLY A 75 -6.68 37.45 -17.57
N LEU A 76 -6.11 36.45 -16.89
CA LEU A 76 -6.07 35.06 -17.33
C LEU A 76 -7.06 34.21 -16.53
N GLU A 77 -7.63 33.20 -17.18
CA GLU A 77 -8.44 32.18 -16.53
C GLU A 77 -7.73 30.82 -16.64
N VAL A 78 -7.42 30.21 -15.50
CA VAL A 78 -6.73 28.91 -15.42
C VAL A 78 -7.75 27.79 -15.56
N LEU A 79 -7.63 27.00 -16.61
CA LEU A 79 -8.48 25.84 -16.88
C LEU A 79 -8.05 24.64 -16.04
N SER A 80 -6.76 24.31 -16.10
CA SER A 80 -6.20 23.17 -15.39
C SER A 80 -4.73 23.39 -15.07
N ILE A 81 -4.31 22.81 -13.94
CA ILE A 81 -2.91 22.69 -13.56
C ILE A 81 -2.66 21.21 -13.28
N GLY A 82 -1.57 20.66 -13.80
CA GLY A 82 -1.18 19.27 -13.59
C GLY A 82 0.30 19.15 -13.34
N ILE A 83 0.70 18.22 -12.48
CA ILE A 83 2.10 17.90 -12.22
C ILE A 83 2.46 16.73 -13.12
N LYS A 84 3.39 16.96 -14.05
CA LYS A 84 3.80 15.95 -15.03
C LYS A 84 4.76 14.94 -14.39
N ASP A 85 5.91 15.43 -13.95
CA ASP A 85 7.00 14.58 -13.45
C ASP A 85 7.69 15.22 -12.25
N VAL A 86 8.14 14.37 -11.32
CA VAL A 86 9.02 14.75 -10.22
C VAL A 86 10.27 13.88 -10.29
N ILE A 87 11.41 14.54 -10.45
CA ILE A 87 12.72 13.93 -10.61
C ILE A 87 13.48 14.15 -9.31
N LEU A 88 13.79 13.04 -8.65
CA LEU A 88 14.60 12.97 -7.44
C LEU A 88 16.08 12.74 -7.82
N PRO A 89 17.04 13.31 -7.07
CA PRO A 89 18.45 12.94 -7.18
C PRO A 89 18.64 11.45 -6.91
N GLY A 90 19.64 10.83 -7.56
CA GLY A 90 19.91 9.38 -7.45
C GLY A 90 20.05 8.91 -6.00
N ASP A 91 20.88 9.59 -5.21
CA ASP A 91 21.15 9.24 -3.81
C ASP A 91 19.88 9.21 -2.94
N MET A 92 18.97 10.17 -3.15
CA MET A 92 17.71 10.25 -2.40
C MET A 92 16.73 9.15 -2.82
N LYS A 93 16.66 8.84 -4.12
CA LYS A 93 15.81 7.76 -4.64
C LYS A 93 16.20 6.42 -4.00
N ASP A 94 17.49 6.15 -3.89
CA ASP A 94 17.99 4.90 -3.32
C ASP A 94 17.71 4.80 -1.82
N LEU A 95 17.93 5.88 -1.08
CA LEU A 95 17.59 5.94 0.34
C LEU A 95 16.09 5.74 0.58
N MET A 96 15.25 6.41 -0.21
CA MET A 96 13.80 6.29 -0.08
C MET A 96 13.31 4.88 -0.41
N ASN A 97 13.87 4.24 -1.44
CA ASN A 97 13.57 2.86 -1.78
C ASN A 97 13.91 1.92 -0.61
N LYS A 98 15.10 2.07 -0.01
CA LYS A 98 15.50 1.29 1.18
C LYS A 98 14.57 1.49 2.37
N VAL A 99 14.18 2.74 2.66
CA VAL A 99 13.25 3.05 3.75
C VAL A 99 11.87 2.45 3.47
N THR A 100 11.39 2.55 2.24
CA THR A 100 10.09 2.00 1.81
C THR A 100 10.07 0.48 1.89
N GLU A 101 11.15 -0.17 1.45
CA GLU A 101 11.32 -1.62 1.54
C GLU A 101 11.35 -2.07 3.00
N ALA A 102 12.10 -1.38 3.86
CA ALA A 102 12.13 -1.68 5.29
C ALA A 102 10.76 -1.51 5.96
N LYS A 103 10.00 -0.44 5.64
CA LYS A 103 8.63 -0.23 6.12
C LYS A 103 7.70 -1.35 5.68
N LYS A 104 7.71 -1.70 4.40
CA LYS A 104 6.88 -2.80 3.86
C LYS A 104 7.26 -4.16 4.45
N ALA A 105 8.55 -4.43 4.64
CA ALA A 105 9.02 -5.65 5.27
C ALA A 105 8.57 -5.73 6.75
N ALA A 106 8.64 -4.61 7.48
CA ALA A 106 8.16 -4.54 8.85
C ALA A 106 6.63 -4.75 8.94
N GLU A 107 5.87 -4.14 8.02
CA GLU A 107 4.43 -4.31 7.94
C GLU A 107 4.04 -5.75 7.59
N ALA A 108 4.71 -6.35 6.59
CA ALA A 108 4.50 -7.76 6.23
C ALA A 108 4.81 -8.70 7.41
N ASN A 109 5.90 -8.45 8.14
CA ASN A 109 6.23 -9.21 9.35
C ASN A 109 5.16 -9.06 10.43
N LEU A 110 4.63 -7.85 10.64
CA LEU A 110 3.55 -7.62 11.61
C LEU A 110 2.28 -8.41 11.25
N ILE A 111 1.90 -8.40 9.98
CA ILE A 111 0.75 -9.15 9.47
C ILE A 111 0.97 -10.65 9.67
N SER A 112 2.11 -11.17 9.23
CA SER A 112 2.48 -12.58 9.41
C SER A 112 2.46 -13.00 10.88
N ARG A 113 3.03 -12.20 11.79
CA ARG A 113 2.99 -12.49 13.24
C ARG A 113 1.57 -12.49 13.80
N ARG A 114 0.70 -11.60 13.33
CA ARG A 114 -0.72 -11.56 13.73
C ARG A 114 -1.46 -12.79 13.24
N GLU A 115 -1.23 -13.18 11.99
CA GLU A 115 -1.80 -14.39 11.37
C GLU A 115 -1.31 -15.66 12.10
N GLU A 116 -0.01 -15.79 12.37
CA GLU A 116 0.57 -16.88 13.15
C GLU A 116 -0.08 -16.97 14.54
N THR A 117 -0.22 -15.84 15.24
CA THR A 117 -0.84 -15.82 16.57
C THR A 117 -2.32 -16.23 16.51
N ALA A 118 -3.07 -15.77 15.51
CA ALA A 118 -4.46 -16.14 15.32
C ALA A 118 -4.61 -17.64 15.00
N ALA A 119 -3.75 -18.18 14.13
CA ALA A 119 -3.71 -19.60 13.81
C ALA A 119 -3.37 -20.45 15.04
N MET A 120 -2.34 -20.08 15.81
CA MET A 120 -1.93 -20.78 17.03
C MET A 120 -3.04 -20.77 18.09
N ARG A 121 -3.75 -19.64 18.27
CA ARG A 121 -4.92 -19.57 19.17
C ARG A 121 -6.05 -20.49 18.72
N SER A 122 -6.36 -20.50 17.42
CA SER A 122 -7.37 -21.39 16.86
C SER A 122 -7.02 -22.87 17.05
N GLN A 123 -5.75 -23.23 16.81
CA GLN A 123 -5.24 -24.58 17.06
C GLN A 123 -5.30 -24.96 18.54
N ALA A 124 -4.89 -24.07 19.44
CA ALA A 124 -4.95 -24.32 20.89
C ALA A 124 -6.39 -24.52 21.37
N ASN A 125 -7.33 -23.71 20.88
CA ASN A 125 -8.76 -23.88 21.17
C ASN A 125 -9.28 -25.22 20.64
N THR A 126 -8.89 -25.60 19.42
CA THR A 126 -9.26 -26.90 18.83
C THR A 126 -8.70 -28.06 19.65
N ALA A 127 -7.43 -28.00 20.06
CA ALA A 127 -6.80 -29.00 20.91
C ALA A 127 -7.53 -29.14 22.26
N LYS A 128 -7.94 -28.02 22.87
CA LYS A 128 -8.72 -28.03 24.10
C LYS A 128 -10.10 -28.68 23.89
N LEU A 129 -10.82 -28.35 22.82
CA LEU A 129 -12.11 -28.97 22.49
C LEU A 129 -11.99 -30.48 22.25
N LEU A 130 -10.90 -30.93 21.63
CA LEU A 130 -10.62 -32.35 21.42
C LEU A 130 -10.28 -33.08 22.73
N ALA A 131 -9.51 -32.44 23.62
CA ALA A 131 -9.17 -32.99 24.94
C ALA A 131 -10.41 -33.10 25.85
N ASP A 132 -11.29 -32.11 25.81
CA ASP A 132 -12.51 -32.07 26.62
C ASP A 132 -13.59 -33.05 26.10
N ASN A 133 -13.53 -33.48 24.83
CA ASN A 133 -14.52 -34.36 24.22
C ASN A 133 -13.87 -35.57 23.49
N PRO A 134 -13.78 -36.75 24.14
CA PRO A 134 -13.15 -37.94 23.56
C PRO A 134 -13.87 -38.48 22.32
N THR A 135 -15.19 -38.24 22.18
CA THR A 135 -15.95 -38.66 21.00
C THR A 135 -15.56 -37.83 19.77
N LEU A 136 -15.35 -36.52 19.92
CA LEU A 136 -14.84 -35.65 18.86
C LEU A 136 -13.41 -36.01 18.45
N MET A 137 -12.55 -36.36 19.42
CA MET A 137 -11.20 -36.85 19.13
C MET A 137 -11.23 -38.13 18.29
N ARG A 138 -12.08 -39.11 18.64
CA ARG A 138 -12.22 -40.34 17.87
C ARG A 138 -12.76 -40.11 16.47
N LEU A 139 -13.74 -39.20 16.30
CA LEU A 139 -14.23 -38.81 14.98
C LEU A 139 -13.10 -38.21 14.13
N ARG A 140 -12.29 -37.34 14.72
CA ARG A 140 -11.15 -36.71 14.02
C ARG A 140 -10.07 -37.72 13.62
N GLU A 141 -9.78 -38.71 14.48
CA GLU A 141 -8.89 -39.82 14.12
C GLU A 141 -9.41 -40.59 12.90
N LEU A 142 -10.71 -40.91 12.87
CA LEU A 142 -11.33 -41.61 11.76
C LEU A 142 -11.30 -40.78 10.46
N GLU A 143 -11.57 -39.48 10.52
CA GLU A 143 -11.45 -38.57 9.36
C GLU A 143 -10.01 -38.51 8.80
N VAL A 144 -9.01 -38.51 9.69
CA VAL A 144 -7.60 -38.54 9.26
C VAL A 144 -7.28 -39.89 8.62
N LEU A 145 -7.74 -41.00 9.21
CA LEU A 145 -7.56 -42.34 8.63
C LEU A 145 -8.25 -42.49 7.27
N GLU A 146 -9.44 -41.92 7.07
CA GLU A 146 -10.14 -41.88 5.79
C GLU A 146 -9.30 -41.15 4.72
N LYS A 147 -8.76 -39.97 5.06
CA LYS A 147 -7.90 -39.21 4.14
C LYS A 147 -6.63 -39.96 3.75
N ILE A 148 -6.00 -40.65 4.70
CA ILE A 148 -4.77 -41.42 4.40
C ILE A 148 -5.14 -42.69 3.62
N GLY A 149 -6.26 -43.35 3.94
CA GLY A 149 -6.76 -44.51 3.19
C GLY A 149 -7.16 -44.19 1.75
N ALA A 150 -7.57 -42.94 1.47
CA ALA A 150 -7.79 -42.46 0.11
C ALA A 150 -6.48 -42.27 -0.69
N ALA A 151 -5.34 -42.05 0.00
CA ALA A 151 -4.03 -41.84 -0.62
C ALA A 151 -3.21 -43.15 -0.80
N GLY A 152 -3.67 -44.29 -0.27
CA GLY A 152 -3.01 -45.59 -0.43
C GLY A 152 -3.61 -46.72 0.41
N LYS A 153 -3.20 -47.97 0.15
CA LYS A 153 -3.66 -49.14 0.93
C LYS A 153 -3.08 -49.12 2.35
N LEU A 154 -3.94 -48.89 3.35
CA LEU A 154 -3.59 -48.97 4.77
C LEU A 154 -4.14 -50.25 5.41
N ASN A 155 -3.27 -51.06 6.01
CA ASN A 155 -3.66 -52.17 6.89
C ASN A 155 -3.68 -51.65 8.33
N ILE A 156 -4.87 -51.34 8.85
CA ILE A 156 -5.04 -50.84 10.23
C ILE A 156 -5.36 -52.03 11.13
N VAL A 157 -4.47 -52.34 12.07
CA VAL A 157 -4.69 -53.38 13.10
C VAL A 157 -5.22 -52.69 14.36
N LEU A 158 -6.54 -52.70 14.54
CA LEU A 158 -7.19 -52.23 15.77
C LEU A 158 -7.17 -53.36 16.81
N GLY A 159 -6.19 -53.34 17.69
CA GLY A 159 -6.07 -54.31 18.79
C GLY A 159 -6.28 -53.64 20.15
N GLU A 160 -7.36 -53.99 20.85
CA GLU A 160 -7.54 -53.65 22.28
C GLU A 160 -6.69 -54.54 23.21
N LYS A 161 -6.04 -55.59 22.67
CA LYS A 161 -5.06 -56.42 23.36
C LYS A 161 -3.92 -56.76 22.42
N GLY A 162 -2.71 -56.66 22.96
CA GLY A 162 -1.44 -56.68 22.23
C GLY A 162 -1.27 -57.86 21.27
N LEU A 163 -0.36 -57.65 20.31
CA LEU A 163 0.10 -58.54 19.25
C LEU A 163 0.62 -59.93 19.70
N ALA A 164 0.51 -60.27 20.99
CA ALA A 164 1.03 -61.51 21.55
C ALA A 164 0.11 -62.74 21.35
N ASP A 165 -1.19 -62.56 21.06
CA ASP A 165 -2.16 -63.67 21.21
C ASP A 165 -2.87 -64.12 19.92
N ARG A 166 -2.45 -63.66 18.73
CA ARG A 166 -3.10 -64.02 17.45
C ARG A 166 -2.17 -64.46 16.33
N VAL A 167 -0.92 -64.83 16.62
CA VAL A 167 -0.17 -65.72 15.73
C VAL A 167 -0.63 -67.16 16.01
N VAL A 168 -1.89 -67.46 15.70
CA VAL A 168 -2.33 -68.84 15.52
C VAL A 168 -2.61 -68.98 14.04
N ASN A 169 -1.74 -69.80 13.44
CA ASN A 169 -1.74 -70.28 12.06
C ASN A 169 -3.11 -70.24 11.40
N LEU A 170 -3.14 -69.68 10.20
CA LEU A 170 -4.01 -70.17 9.14
C LEU A 170 -3.22 -70.13 7.82
N LEU A 171 -3.15 -71.32 7.23
CA LEU A 171 -2.63 -71.67 5.91
C LEU A 171 -3.12 -70.74 4.80
#